data_AF-A0A3A4NVU4-F1
#
_entry.id   AF-A0A3A4NVU4-F1
#
_cell.length_a   1.000
_cell.length_b   1.000
_cell.length_c   1.000
_cell.angle_alpha   90.00
_cell.angle_beta   90.00
_cell.angle_gamma   90.00
#
_symmetry.space_group_name_H-M   'P 1'
#
loop_
_entity.id
_entity.type
_entity.pdbx_description
1 polymer ?
#
loop_
_entity_poly.entity_id
_entity_poly.type
_entity_poly.pdbx_seq_one_letter_code
_entity_poly.pdbx_strand_id
1 'polypeptide(L)'
;MRNFQFRLEPVVRLKNYQIERKEEEIKELEDRIQTLIREIDEGRRQVHDMRRRLVEEVPDENLIQAERSLDLFQNYMAKVERQKQADIKKLQTEQQKKQQELVKLYQEEKMLERLREKRKADWEAEFRRQESYQMDEIGGQGFYRRNKESGGVLLYLLVPLLLVGAAAAIGVYTGAIKKEMLAKIPFLGIQIKSPTPAVSIQSATVEGDFYTLNDMIGDPNTPMPLLLQKMAQERERLEQWAEQLRTREDELNNREKQIATHEQQLSGLVDQVTEYITTMTDLKTELEERKKSNISEREDTLAKAISAAKSKEVAPILTSLFKKEKPYDDILAMQGITEEEKTVLIEQREKENEGIRDNRLLVLRIMHRITGKGMQEMITAIGKTNPDTAADLIKAYSETSEEELYGIEPTPTPYPTPEPIFPAPTPEIPNASAAGTGGSGITPAGTG
;
A
#
# COMPACT_ATOMS: atom_id res chain seq x y z
N MET A 1 -25.35 -30.97 -11.85
CA MET A 1 -24.40 -30.33 -10.93
C MET A 1 -24.90 -28.93 -10.65
N ARG A 2 -24.99 -28.50 -9.38
CA ARG A 2 -25.38 -27.12 -9.06
C ARG A 2 -24.15 -26.22 -9.23
N ASN A 3 -24.25 -25.13 -9.97
CA ASN A 3 -23.15 -24.18 -10.15
C ASN A 3 -23.13 -23.20 -8.98
N PHE A 4 -21.95 -22.92 -8.44
CA PHE A 4 -21.77 -21.86 -7.43
C PHE A 4 -22.02 -20.49 -8.05
N GLN A 5 -22.93 -19.72 -7.48
CA GLN A 5 -23.21 -18.34 -7.88
C GLN A 5 -22.91 -17.39 -6.72
N PHE A 6 -21.95 -16.49 -6.92
CA PHE A 6 -21.60 -15.49 -5.93
C PHE A 6 -22.60 -14.32 -5.99
N ARG A 7 -23.34 -14.08 -4.91
CA ARG A 7 -24.40 -13.05 -4.87
C ARG A 7 -23.88 -11.64 -5.12
N LEU A 8 -22.61 -11.37 -4.82
CA LEU A 8 -21.97 -10.06 -4.98
C LEU A 8 -21.17 -9.94 -6.29
N GLU A 9 -21.31 -10.88 -7.23
CA GLU A 9 -20.65 -10.79 -8.54
C GLU A 9 -20.94 -9.47 -9.29
N PRO A 10 -22.18 -8.93 -9.28
CA PRO A 10 -22.44 -7.62 -9.90
C PRO A 10 -21.66 -6.48 -9.25
N VAL A 11 -21.40 -6.55 -7.94
CA VAL A 11 -20.63 -5.53 -7.21
C VAL A 11 -19.16 -5.59 -7.58
N VAL A 12 -18.59 -6.80 -7.73
CA VAL A 12 -17.22 -6.99 -8.23
C VAL A 12 -17.09 -6.38 -9.62
N ARG A 13 -17.98 -6.73 -10.56
CA ARG A 13 -17.96 -6.14 -11.91
C ARG A 13 -18.05 -4.61 -11.92
N LEU A 14 -18.89 -4.04 -11.06
CA LEU A 14 -19.00 -2.59 -10.93
C LEU A 14 -17.70 -1.96 -10.41
N LYS A 15 -17.01 -2.63 -9.47
CA LYS A 15 -15.73 -2.18 -8.94
C LYS A 15 -14.62 -2.24 -9.98
N ASN A 16 -14.55 -3.31 -10.76
CA ASN A 16 -13.57 -3.45 -11.83
C ASN A 16 -13.76 -2.36 -12.89
N TYR A 17 -15.01 -2.06 -13.25
CA TYR A 17 -15.32 -0.92 -14.13
C TYR A 17 -14.90 0.43 -13.51
N GLN A 18 -15.05 0.63 -12.20
CA GLN A 18 -14.57 1.84 -11.52
C GLN A 18 -13.04 1.94 -11.51
N ILE A 19 -12.35 0.81 -11.34
CA ILE A 19 -10.88 0.72 -11.40
C ILE A 19 -10.41 1.09 -12.82
N GLU A 20 -10.93 0.43 -13.85
CA GLU A 20 -10.59 0.70 -15.26
C GLU A 20 -10.79 2.18 -15.60
N ARG A 21 -11.94 2.75 -15.26
CA ARG A 21 -12.21 4.18 -15.49
C ARG A 21 -11.21 5.09 -14.77
N LYS A 22 -10.81 4.76 -13.54
CA LYS A 22 -9.83 5.56 -12.78
C LYS A 22 -8.43 5.45 -13.36
N GLU A 23 -8.06 4.30 -13.90
CA GLU A 23 -6.81 4.10 -14.62
C GLU A 23 -6.75 4.92 -15.91
N GLU A 24 -7.84 4.92 -16.69
CA GLU A 24 -7.98 5.78 -17.88
C GLU A 24 -7.83 7.26 -17.50
N GLU A 25 -8.53 7.71 -16.46
CA GLU A 25 -8.43 9.08 -15.95
C GLU A 25 -7.01 9.47 -15.49
N ILE A 26 -6.24 8.53 -14.92
CA ILE A 26 -4.84 8.76 -14.53
C ILE A 26 -3.94 8.87 -15.77
N LYS A 27 -4.18 8.01 -16.77
CA LYS A 27 -3.45 8.02 -18.03
C LYS A 27 -3.66 9.32 -18.81
N GLU A 28 -4.90 9.83 -18.85
CA GLU A 28 -5.21 11.13 -19.46
C GLU A 28 -4.45 12.28 -18.79
N LEU A 29 -4.34 12.27 -17.46
CA LEU A 29 -3.55 13.26 -16.71
C LEU A 29 -2.05 13.14 -17.04
N GLU A 30 -1.52 11.92 -17.14
CA GLU A 30 -0.14 11.68 -17.51
C GLU A 30 0.18 12.17 -18.92
N ASP A 31 -0.66 11.86 -19.90
CA ASP A 31 -0.54 12.34 -21.28
C ASP A 31 -0.59 13.87 -21.34
N ARG A 32 -1.44 14.50 -20.51
CA ARG A 32 -1.52 15.95 -20.43
C ARG A 32 -0.25 16.57 -19.84
N ILE A 33 0.31 15.99 -18.77
CA ILE A 33 1.58 16.41 -18.17
C ILE A 33 2.71 16.29 -19.21
N GLN A 34 2.80 15.15 -19.91
CA GLN A 34 3.82 14.92 -20.95
C GLN A 34 3.71 15.94 -22.08
N THR A 35 2.50 16.30 -22.49
CA THR A 35 2.26 17.34 -23.50
C THR A 35 2.80 18.70 -23.04
N LEU A 36 2.50 19.11 -21.80
CA LEU A 36 3.01 20.37 -21.25
C LEU A 36 4.55 20.40 -21.16
N ILE A 37 5.17 19.28 -20.78
CA ILE A 37 6.64 19.16 -20.74
C ILE A 37 7.23 19.33 -22.14
N ARG A 38 6.67 18.66 -23.15
CA ARG A 38 7.12 18.81 -24.55
C ARG A 38 7.01 20.26 -25.03
N GLU A 39 5.91 20.93 -24.72
CA GLU A 39 5.73 22.33 -25.10
C GLU A 39 6.72 23.28 -24.39
N ILE A 40 7.13 22.98 -23.15
CA ILE A 40 8.19 23.72 -22.45
C ILE A 40 9.52 23.52 -23.18
N ASP A 41 9.86 22.27 -23.51
CA ASP A 41 11.12 21.95 -24.18
C ASP A 41 11.19 22.55 -25.60
N GLU A 42 10.08 22.54 -26.35
CA GLU A 42 9.96 23.24 -27.62
C GLU A 42 10.17 24.75 -27.45
N GLY A 43 9.57 25.34 -26.42
CA GLY A 43 9.77 26.75 -26.09
C GLY A 43 11.23 27.10 -25.80
N ARG A 44 11.93 26.26 -25.03
CA ARG A 44 13.36 26.42 -24.75
C ARG A 44 14.22 26.28 -26.02
N ARG A 45 13.89 25.32 -26.89
CA ARG A 45 14.57 25.16 -28.19
C ARG A 45 14.41 26.39 -29.07
N GLN A 46 13.21 26.99 -29.13
CA GLN A 46 12.99 28.23 -29.89
C GLN A 46 13.87 29.39 -29.38
N VAL A 47 14.03 29.54 -28.06
CA VAL A 47 14.94 30.54 -27.48
C VAL A 47 16.38 30.29 -27.90
N HIS A 48 16.83 29.03 -27.84
CA HIS A 48 18.19 28.66 -28.26
C HIS A 48 18.42 28.88 -29.76
N ASP A 49 17.46 28.51 -30.60
CA ASP A 49 17.51 28.71 -32.05
C ASP A 49 17.57 30.20 -32.40
N MET A 50 16.78 31.03 -31.71
CA MET A 50 16.81 32.47 -31.93
C MET A 50 18.15 33.08 -31.49
N ARG A 51 18.68 32.66 -30.33
CA ARG A 51 20.02 33.08 -29.89
C ARG A 51 21.09 32.69 -30.91
N ARG A 52 21.00 31.49 -31.48
CA ARG A 52 21.93 31.02 -32.51
C ARG A 52 21.86 31.87 -33.77
N ARG A 53 20.66 32.15 -34.29
CA ARG A 53 20.47 33.03 -35.45
C ARG A 53 21.03 34.43 -35.23
N LEU A 54 20.89 34.98 -34.02
CA LEU A 54 21.45 36.28 -33.68
C LEU A 54 22.98 36.32 -33.75
N VAL A 55 23.65 35.23 -33.37
CA VAL A 55 25.11 35.12 -33.45
C VAL A 55 25.59 34.88 -34.90
N GLU A 56 24.82 34.14 -35.70
CA GLU A 56 25.24 33.74 -37.05
C GLU A 56 24.87 34.78 -38.14
N GLU A 57 23.72 35.45 -38.04
CA GLU A 57 23.10 36.17 -39.17
C GLU A 57 23.03 37.69 -39.00
N VAL A 58 23.14 38.21 -37.77
CA VAL A 58 22.90 39.64 -37.49
C VAL A 58 24.22 40.43 -37.54
N PRO A 59 24.35 41.45 -38.41
CA PRO A 59 25.54 42.31 -38.45
C PRO A 59 25.65 43.17 -37.18
N ASP A 60 26.89 43.48 -36.78
CA ASP A 60 27.23 44.19 -35.53
C ASP A 60 26.43 45.48 -35.30
N GLU A 61 26.10 46.22 -36.37
CA GLU A 61 25.33 47.47 -36.30
C GLU A 61 23.92 47.28 -35.71
N ASN A 62 23.31 46.10 -35.88
CA ASN A 62 21.96 45.80 -35.41
C ASN A 62 21.93 44.90 -34.16
N LEU A 63 23.09 44.47 -33.66
CA LEU A 63 23.22 43.50 -32.58
C LEU A 63 22.47 43.94 -31.31
N ILE A 64 22.59 45.22 -30.93
CA ILE A 64 21.96 45.77 -29.72
C ILE A 64 20.42 45.68 -29.77
N GLN A 65 19.80 45.98 -30.92
CA GLN A 65 18.35 45.86 -31.06
C GLN A 65 17.91 44.39 -31.04
N ALA A 66 18.71 43.53 -31.65
CA ALA A 66 18.44 42.11 -31.76
C ALA A 66 18.57 41.40 -30.39
N GLU A 67 19.57 41.74 -29.58
CA GLU A 67 19.71 41.31 -28.18
C GLU A 67 18.50 41.75 -27.34
N ARG A 68 18.05 43.00 -27.47
CA ARG A 68 16.86 43.48 -26.76
C ARG A 68 15.61 42.67 -27.13
N SER A 69 15.48 42.27 -28.40
CA SER A 69 14.36 41.41 -28.83
C SER A 69 14.46 39.99 -28.26
N LEU A 70 15.69 39.46 -28.14
CA LEU A 70 15.96 38.18 -27.49
C LEU A 70 15.57 38.21 -26.02
N ASP A 71 15.96 39.25 -25.30
CA ASP A 71 15.64 39.40 -23.87
C ASP A 71 14.13 39.48 -23.64
N LEU A 72 13.40 40.22 -24.49
CA LEU A 72 11.94 40.29 -24.42
C LEU A 72 11.30 38.92 -24.68
N PHE A 73 11.78 38.20 -25.69
CA PHE A 73 11.29 36.85 -25.98
C PHE A 73 11.62 35.85 -24.87
N GLN A 74 12.84 35.90 -24.32
CA GLN A 74 13.25 35.07 -23.18
C GLN A 74 12.37 35.32 -21.97
N ASN A 75 12.11 36.59 -21.63
CA ASN A 75 11.23 36.94 -20.52
C ASN A 75 9.79 36.45 -20.75
N TYR A 76 9.29 36.57 -21.98
CA TYR A 76 7.99 36.04 -22.37
C TYR A 76 7.93 34.51 -22.22
N MET A 77 8.93 33.80 -22.76
CA MET A 77 9.00 32.34 -22.70
C MET A 77 9.18 31.83 -21.26
N ALA A 78 9.96 32.52 -20.44
CA ALA A 78 10.09 32.21 -19.01
C ALA A 78 8.76 32.33 -18.27
N LYS A 79 7.93 33.33 -18.60
CA LYS A 79 6.57 33.46 -18.05
C LYS A 79 5.67 32.31 -18.48
N VAL A 80 5.68 31.96 -19.77
CA VAL A 80 4.90 30.81 -20.29
C VAL A 80 5.36 29.50 -19.65
N GLU A 81 6.66 29.32 -19.46
CA GLU A 81 7.23 28.16 -18.80
C GLU A 81 6.75 28.04 -17.35
N ARG A 82 6.77 29.14 -16.57
CA ARG A 82 6.26 29.13 -15.20
C ARG A 82 4.77 28.79 -15.13
N GLN A 83 3.97 29.26 -16.08
CA GLN A 83 2.53 28.97 -16.13
C GLN A 83 2.31 27.47 -16.33
N LYS A 84 3.01 26.89 -17.31
CA LYS A 84 2.95 25.46 -17.58
C LYS A 84 3.49 24.62 -16.43
N GLN A 85 4.54 25.06 -15.74
CA GLN A 85 5.05 24.40 -14.55
C GLN A 85 4.05 24.41 -13.40
N ALA A 86 3.34 25.52 -13.18
CA ALA A 86 2.27 25.60 -12.19
C ALA A 86 1.12 24.65 -12.54
N ASP A 87 0.74 24.57 -13.81
CA ASP A 87 -0.28 23.64 -14.29
C ASP A 87 0.16 22.17 -14.16
N ILE A 88 1.42 21.84 -14.47
CA ILE A 88 2.00 20.50 -14.24
C ILE A 88 1.90 20.13 -12.76
N LYS A 89 2.26 21.04 -11.85
CA LYS A 89 2.15 20.78 -10.40
C LYS A 89 0.70 20.48 -9.99
N LYS A 90 -0.28 21.26 -10.49
CA LYS A 90 -1.70 21.02 -10.23
C LYS A 90 -2.12 19.63 -10.72
N LEU A 91 -1.80 19.29 -11.97
CA LEU A 91 -2.10 17.97 -12.56
C LEU A 91 -1.43 16.82 -11.78
N GLN A 92 -0.20 17.00 -11.30
CA GLN A 92 0.48 16.01 -10.46
C GLN A 92 -0.24 15.80 -9.12
N THR A 93 -0.71 16.87 -8.47
CA THR A 93 -1.49 16.73 -7.23
C THR A 93 -2.83 16.03 -7.46
N GLU A 94 -3.48 16.29 -8.59
CA GLU A 94 -4.71 15.58 -8.99
C GLU A 94 -4.42 14.10 -9.31
N GLN A 95 -3.33 13.81 -10.03
CA GLN A 95 -2.89 12.46 -10.31
C GLN A 95 -2.64 11.67 -9.02
N GLN A 96 -1.93 12.25 -8.05
CA GLN A 96 -1.68 11.63 -6.75
C GLN A 96 -2.98 11.35 -5.98
N LYS A 97 -3.93 12.28 -5.98
CA LYS A 97 -5.26 12.06 -5.38
C LYS A 97 -5.99 10.89 -6.04
N LYS A 98 -5.99 10.82 -7.37
CA LYS A 98 -6.61 9.71 -8.12
C LYS A 98 -5.90 8.38 -7.87
N GLN A 99 -4.57 8.37 -7.76
CA GLN A 99 -3.81 7.16 -7.40
C GLN A 99 -4.19 6.65 -6.00
N GLN A 100 -4.35 7.55 -5.02
CA GLN A 100 -4.81 7.16 -3.68
C GLN A 100 -6.24 6.58 -3.71
N GLU A 101 -7.14 7.14 -4.52
CA GLU A 101 -8.48 6.58 -4.74
C GLU A 101 -8.43 5.19 -5.40
N LEU A 102 -7.57 5.02 -6.40
CA LEU A 102 -7.37 3.74 -7.09
C LEU A 102 -6.88 2.66 -6.13
N VAL A 103 -5.90 2.97 -5.26
CA VAL A 103 -5.41 2.04 -4.23
C VAL A 103 -6.55 1.61 -3.29
N LYS A 104 -7.44 2.53 -2.89
CA LYS A 104 -8.61 2.19 -2.07
C LYS A 104 -9.56 1.23 -2.81
N LEU A 105 -9.81 1.48 -4.10
CA LEU A 105 -10.66 0.59 -4.92
C LEU A 105 -10.07 -0.82 -5.04
N TYR A 106 -8.76 -0.95 -5.24
CA TYR A 106 -8.08 -2.25 -5.25
C TYR A 106 -8.15 -2.99 -3.91
N GLN A 107 -8.04 -2.26 -2.78
CA GLN A 107 -8.22 -2.85 -1.45
C GLN A 107 -9.65 -3.39 -1.27
N GLU A 108 -10.66 -2.64 -1.73
CA GLU A 108 -12.06 -3.06 -1.70
C GLU A 108 -12.32 -4.29 -2.59
N GLU A 109 -11.79 -4.32 -3.81
CA GLU A 109 -11.87 -5.48 -4.71
C GLU A 109 -11.28 -6.72 -4.06
N LYS A 110 -10.06 -6.60 -3.49
CA LYS A 110 -9.39 -7.72 -2.79
C LYS A 110 -10.19 -8.23 -1.60
N MET A 111 -10.91 -7.36 -0.88
CA MET A 111 -11.83 -7.80 0.17
C MET A 111 -13.03 -8.58 -0.39
N LEU A 112 -13.58 -8.16 -1.53
CA LEU A 112 -14.67 -8.87 -2.20
C LEU A 112 -14.22 -10.23 -2.74
N GLU A 113 -13.00 -10.33 -3.27
CA GLU A 113 -12.40 -11.60 -3.70
C GLU A 113 -12.22 -12.57 -2.52
N ARG A 114 -11.68 -12.10 -1.39
CA ARG A 114 -11.58 -12.92 -0.17
C ARG A 114 -12.95 -13.41 0.31
N LEU A 115 -13.98 -12.58 0.23
CA LEU A 115 -15.36 -12.98 0.54
C LEU A 115 -15.90 -14.01 -0.45
N ARG A 116 -15.57 -13.87 -1.74
CA ARG A 116 -15.93 -14.84 -2.79
C ARG A 116 -15.27 -16.19 -2.54
N GLU A 117 -13.97 -16.21 -2.26
CA GLU A 117 -13.22 -17.42 -1.94
C GLU A 117 -13.76 -18.12 -0.70
N LYS A 118 -14.00 -17.37 0.39
CA LYS A 118 -14.60 -17.91 1.62
C LYS A 118 -15.97 -18.53 1.34
N ARG A 119 -16.84 -17.83 0.61
CA ARG A 119 -18.17 -18.35 0.25
C ARG A 119 -18.11 -19.57 -0.66
N LYS A 120 -17.14 -19.63 -1.57
CA LYS A 120 -16.90 -20.81 -2.41
C LYS A 120 -16.46 -22.00 -1.58
N ALA A 121 -15.53 -21.79 -0.64
CA ALA A 121 -15.06 -22.83 0.28
C ALA A 121 -16.20 -23.36 1.18
N ASP A 122 -17.03 -22.47 1.72
CA ASP A 122 -18.21 -22.86 2.51
C ASP A 122 -19.19 -23.71 1.67
N TRP A 123 -19.46 -23.27 0.43
CA TRP A 123 -20.33 -24.00 -0.49
C TRP A 123 -19.78 -25.39 -0.87
N GLU A 124 -18.49 -25.49 -1.16
CA GLU A 124 -17.82 -26.78 -1.41
C GLU A 124 -17.87 -27.70 -0.18
N ALA A 125 -17.70 -27.15 1.02
CA ALA A 125 -17.80 -27.91 2.27
C ALA A 125 -19.22 -28.43 2.51
N GLU A 126 -20.26 -27.62 2.28
CA GLU A 126 -21.66 -28.04 2.34
C GLU A 126 -21.99 -29.10 1.29
N PHE A 127 -21.49 -28.93 0.07
CA PHE A 127 -21.67 -29.89 -1.01
C PHE A 127 -21.05 -31.25 -0.66
N ARG A 128 -19.81 -31.26 -0.15
CA ARG A 128 -19.15 -32.50 0.33
C ARG A 128 -19.93 -33.18 1.46
N ARG A 129 -20.52 -32.41 2.38
CA ARG A 129 -21.37 -32.95 3.46
C ARG A 129 -22.67 -33.57 2.92
N GLN A 130 -23.26 -32.97 1.89
CA GLN A 130 -24.45 -33.52 1.24
C GLN A 130 -24.12 -34.79 0.45
N GLU A 131 -23.00 -34.81 -0.26
CA GLU A 131 -22.53 -36.02 -0.94
C GLU A 131 -22.21 -37.14 0.04
N SER A 132 -21.52 -36.86 1.16
CA SER A 132 -21.25 -37.87 2.18
C SER A 132 -22.54 -38.42 2.78
N TYR A 133 -23.52 -37.55 3.07
CA TYR A 133 -24.83 -37.97 3.57
C TYR A 133 -25.58 -38.86 2.56
N GLN A 134 -25.58 -38.51 1.27
CA GLN A 134 -26.18 -39.34 0.23
C GLN A 134 -25.46 -40.70 0.09
N MET A 135 -24.13 -40.72 0.18
CA MET A 135 -23.36 -41.96 0.12
C MET A 135 -23.64 -42.86 1.33
N ASP A 136 -23.80 -42.28 2.52
CA ASP A 136 -24.19 -43.01 3.73
C ASP A 136 -25.62 -43.55 3.63
N GLU A 137 -26.57 -42.80 3.06
CA GLU A 137 -27.94 -43.28 2.80
C GLU A 137 -27.98 -44.42 1.78
N ILE A 138 -27.24 -44.28 0.66
CA ILE A 138 -27.13 -45.33 -0.37
C ILE A 138 -26.45 -46.58 0.22
N GLY A 139 -25.37 -46.40 0.98
CA GLY A 139 -24.67 -47.47 1.69
C GLY A 139 -25.56 -48.16 2.72
N GLY A 140 -26.32 -47.39 3.51
CA GLY A 140 -27.27 -47.89 4.48
C GLY A 140 -28.39 -48.71 3.84
N GLN A 141 -29.00 -48.21 2.76
CA GLN A 141 -30.04 -48.97 2.02
C GLN A 141 -29.47 -50.27 1.40
N GLY A 142 -28.24 -50.24 0.88
CA GLY A 142 -27.53 -51.43 0.40
C GLY A 142 -27.30 -52.46 1.51
N PHE A 143 -26.96 -52.00 2.71
CA PHE A 143 -26.78 -52.86 3.89
C PHE A 143 -28.10 -53.48 4.36
N TYR A 144 -29.19 -52.70 4.43
CA TYR A 144 -30.53 -53.21 4.78
C TYR A 144 -31.07 -54.22 3.76
N ARG A 145 -30.72 -54.10 2.46
CA ARG A 145 -31.10 -55.10 1.45
C ARG A 145 -30.27 -56.38 1.55
N ARG A 146 -28.95 -56.31 1.83
CA ARG A 146 -28.10 -57.51 1.99
C ARG A 146 -28.37 -58.29 3.28
N ASN A 147 -28.71 -57.62 4.39
CA ASN A 147 -29.00 -58.30 5.65
C ASN A 147 -30.32 -59.09 5.65
N LYS A 148 -31.17 -58.97 4.61
CA LYS A 148 -32.33 -59.85 4.43
C LYS A 148 -31.99 -61.18 3.73
N GLU A 149 -30.85 -61.30 3.07
CA GLU A 149 -30.50 -62.51 2.28
C GLU A 149 -29.21 -63.21 2.71
N SER A 150 -28.35 -62.59 3.53
CA SER A 150 -27.14 -63.26 4.03
C SER A 150 -26.91 -62.95 5.51
N GLY A 151 -27.48 -63.78 6.37
CA GLY A 151 -27.11 -63.82 7.78
C GLY A 151 -25.62 -64.14 7.95
N GLY A 152 -24.90 -63.26 8.64
CA GLY A 152 -23.94 -63.67 9.68
C GLY A 152 -22.44 -63.74 9.36
N VAL A 153 -21.97 -63.70 8.12
CA VAL A 153 -20.54 -64.07 7.88
C VAL A 153 -19.61 -62.89 7.56
N LEU A 154 -20.09 -61.79 6.98
CA LEU A 154 -19.20 -60.71 6.48
C LEU A 154 -18.75 -59.70 7.55
N LEU A 155 -19.44 -59.63 8.70
CA LEU A 155 -19.10 -58.70 9.78
C LEU A 155 -17.83 -59.12 10.57
N TYR A 156 -17.51 -60.43 10.56
CA TYR A 156 -16.31 -60.96 11.23
C TYR A 156 -15.00 -60.73 10.44
N LEU A 157 -15.08 -60.41 9.14
CA LEU A 157 -13.90 -60.19 8.29
C LEU A 157 -13.52 -58.71 8.14
N LEU A 158 -14.48 -57.79 8.31
CA LEU A 158 -14.26 -56.34 8.14
C LEU A 158 -13.74 -55.66 9.41
N VAL A 159 -14.15 -56.12 10.59
CA VAL A 159 -13.71 -55.55 11.88
C VAL A 159 -12.19 -55.73 12.12
N PRO A 160 -11.55 -56.88 11.81
CA PRO A 160 -10.10 -57.01 11.98
C PRO A 160 -9.29 -56.13 11.02
N LEU A 161 -9.75 -55.94 9.78
CA LEU A 161 -9.04 -55.17 8.76
C LEU A 161 -9.02 -53.66 9.06
N LEU A 162 -10.11 -53.13 9.62
CA LEU A 162 -10.20 -51.73 10.07
C LEU A 162 -9.34 -51.46 11.31
N LEU A 163 -9.25 -52.43 12.22
CA LEU A 163 -8.44 -52.33 13.45
C LEU A 163 -6.93 -52.34 13.14
N VAL A 164 -6.50 -53.10 12.13
CA VAL A 164 -5.11 -53.09 11.64
C VAL A 164 -4.77 -51.75 10.95
N GLY A 165 -5.70 -51.16 10.21
CA GLY A 165 -5.51 -49.85 9.57
C GLY A 165 -5.38 -48.69 10.58
N ALA A 166 -6.20 -48.70 11.64
CA ALA A 166 -6.13 -47.69 12.70
C ALA A 166 -4.85 -47.79 13.53
N ALA A 167 -4.39 -49.01 13.85
CA ALA A 167 -3.13 -49.22 14.56
C ALA A 167 -1.91 -48.77 13.75
N ALA A 168 -1.91 -48.97 12.42
CA ALA A 168 -0.85 -48.50 11.55
C ALA A 168 -0.79 -46.96 11.45
N ALA A 169 -1.96 -46.29 11.40
CA ALA A 169 -2.03 -44.83 11.34
C ALA A 169 -1.53 -44.17 12.64
N ILE A 170 -1.86 -44.75 13.80
CA ILE A 170 -1.38 -44.27 15.11
C ILE A 170 0.14 -44.49 15.26
N GLY A 171 0.68 -45.60 14.75
CA GLY A 171 2.13 -45.88 14.77
C GLY A 171 2.97 -44.96 13.88
N VAL A 172 2.42 -44.47 12.76
CA VAL A 172 3.06 -43.47 11.90
C VAL A 172 2.99 -42.07 12.52
N TYR A 173 1.88 -41.72 13.18
CA TYR A 173 1.70 -40.42 13.84
C TYR A 173 2.57 -40.26 15.11
N THR A 174 2.81 -41.35 15.84
CA THR A 174 3.60 -41.37 17.10
C THR A 174 5.10 -41.61 16.89
N GLY A 175 5.55 -41.81 15.64
CA GLY A 175 6.97 -41.95 15.29
C GLY A 175 7.62 -43.28 15.67
N ALA A 176 6.86 -44.26 16.18
CA ALA A 176 7.37 -45.57 16.59
C ALA A 176 7.73 -46.49 15.39
N ILE A 177 7.23 -46.20 14.18
CA ILE A 177 7.48 -47.00 12.96
C ILE A 177 8.32 -46.18 11.97
N LYS A 178 9.55 -46.64 11.70
CA LYS A 178 10.42 -46.05 10.67
C LYS A 178 9.80 -46.22 9.29
N LYS A 179 9.73 -45.13 8.49
CA LYS A 179 9.11 -45.07 7.15
C LYS A 179 9.60 -46.16 6.18
N GLU A 180 10.82 -46.67 6.38
CA GLU A 180 11.44 -47.71 5.55
C GLU A 180 10.74 -49.08 5.65
N MET A 181 9.98 -49.36 6.73
CA MET A 181 9.20 -50.61 6.86
C MET A 181 7.88 -50.59 6.08
N LEU A 182 7.30 -49.41 5.83
CA LEU A 182 6.04 -49.27 5.07
C LEU A 182 6.24 -49.45 3.55
N ALA A 183 7.46 -49.28 3.04
CA ALA A 183 7.79 -49.43 1.62
C ALA A 183 7.84 -50.90 1.14
N LYS A 184 7.72 -51.88 2.04
CA LYS A 184 7.70 -53.32 1.69
C LYS A 184 6.29 -53.91 1.54
N ILE A 185 5.25 -53.08 1.64
CA ILE A 185 3.86 -53.52 1.49
C ILE A 185 3.41 -53.24 0.03
N PRO A 186 3.17 -54.26 -0.81
CA PRO A 186 3.14 -54.13 -2.27
C PRO A 186 1.89 -53.45 -2.88
N PHE A 187 1.03 -52.78 -2.09
CA PHE A 187 -0.27 -52.27 -2.59
C PHE A 187 -0.60 -50.80 -2.29
N LEU A 188 0.32 -50.00 -1.73
CA LEU A 188 0.08 -48.58 -1.41
C LEU A 188 1.06 -47.64 -2.11
N GLY A 189 0.83 -47.41 -3.40
CA GLY A 189 1.48 -46.36 -4.19
C GLY A 189 0.58 -45.13 -4.33
N ILE A 190 0.67 -44.19 -3.40
CA ILE A 190 0.03 -42.87 -3.53
C ILE A 190 1.12 -41.81 -3.34
N GLN A 191 1.49 -41.12 -4.43
CA GLN A 191 2.33 -39.92 -4.37
C GLN A 191 1.51 -38.72 -3.90
N ILE A 192 2.03 -38.01 -2.89
CA ILE A 192 1.50 -36.72 -2.43
C ILE A 192 2.35 -35.62 -3.08
N LYS A 193 1.74 -34.76 -3.90
CA LYS A 193 2.35 -33.51 -4.40
C LYS A 193 2.09 -32.37 -3.41
N SER A 194 3.14 -31.62 -3.07
CA SER A 194 3.10 -30.37 -2.32
C SER A 194 2.71 -29.17 -3.21
N PRO A 195 2.12 -28.08 -2.66
CA PRO A 195 1.71 -26.92 -3.43
C PRO A 195 2.78 -25.83 -3.44
N THR A 196 3.18 -25.38 -4.63
CA THR A 196 3.86 -24.10 -4.86
C THR A 196 3.18 -23.46 -6.06
N PRO A 197 2.72 -22.20 -5.99
CA PRO A 197 1.90 -21.60 -7.05
C PRO A 197 2.76 -21.37 -8.29
N ALA A 198 2.40 -22.06 -9.38
CA ALA A 198 2.97 -21.83 -10.69
C ALA A 198 2.47 -20.49 -11.24
N VAL A 199 3.42 -19.63 -11.59
CA VAL A 199 3.22 -18.48 -12.46
C VAL A 199 2.61 -18.99 -13.78
N SER A 200 1.49 -18.40 -14.17
CA SER A 200 0.80 -18.65 -15.44
C SER A 200 1.69 -18.17 -16.59
N ILE A 201 2.52 -19.06 -17.13
CA ILE A 201 3.07 -18.90 -18.47
C ILE A 201 1.94 -19.30 -19.41
N GLN A 202 1.46 -18.34 -20.21
CA GLN A 202 0.58 -18.62 -21.33
C GLN A 202 1.26 -19.67 -22.21
N SER A 203 0.77 -20.90 -22.11
CA SER A 203 1.21 -21.98 -22.95
C SER A 203 0.73 -21.63 -24.36
N ALA A 204 1.66 -21.27 -25.25
CA ALA A 204 1.39 -21.34 -26.67
C ALA A 204 0.80 -22.73 -26.92
N THR A 205 -0.39 -22.76 -27.51
CA THR A 205 -1.08 -24.00 -27.86
C THR A 205 -0.22 -24.75 -28.85
N VAL A 206 0.63 -25.65 -28.35
CA VAL A 206 1.24 -26.69 -29.15
C VAL A 206 0.12 -27.71 -29.32
N GLU A 207 -0.61 -27.61 -30.42
CA GLU A 207 -1.36 -28.74 -30.97
C GLU A 207 -0.34 -29.86 -31.22
N GLY A 208 -0.13 -30.69 -30.20
CA GLY A 208 0.59 -31.93 -30.34
C GLY A 208 -0.32 -32.89 -31.08
N ASP A 209 -0.16 -32.97 -32.40
CA ASP A 209 -0.59 -34.13 -33.17
C ASP A 209 0.11 -35.35 -32.56
N PHE A 210 -0.63 -36.14 -31.78
CA PHE A 210 -0.16 -37.42 -31.29
C PHE A 210 -0.05 -38.35 -32.49
N TYR A 211 1.15 -38.49 -33.05
CA TYR A 211 1.43 -39.47 -34.10
C TYR A 211 1.01 -40.85 -33.64
N THR A 212 -0.02 -41.42 -34.28
CA THR A 212 -0.40 -42.81 -34.02
C THR A 212 0.61 -43.74 -34.69
N LEU A 213 0.75 -44.97 -34.20
CA LEU A 213 1.69 -45.96 -34.78
C LEU A 213 1.42 -46.20 -36.29
N ASN A 214 0.19 -45.92 -36.76
CA ASN A 214 -0.20 -45.93 -38.17
C ASN A 214 0.37 -44.76 -38.99
N ASP A 215 0.62 -43.59 -38.38
CA ASP A 215 1.23 -42.44 -39.05
C ASP A 215 2.75 -42.63 -39.22
N MET A 216 3.39 -43.35 -38.28
CA MET A 216 4.83 -43.63 -38.34
C MET A 216 5.19 -44.81 -39.25
N ILE A 217 4.32 -45.81 -39.37
CA ILE A 217 4.59 -47.03 -40.16
C ILE A 217 3.95 -46.96 -41.55
N GLY A 218 2.96 -46.08 -41.76
CA GLY A 218 2.17 -46.02 -42.99
C GLY A 218 1.24 -47.23 -43.15
N ASP A 219 0.18 -47.08 -43.95
CA ASP A 219 -0.70 -48.19 -44.31
C ASP A 219 0.15 -49.32 -44.93
N PRO A 220 0.09 -50.57 -44.44
CA PRO A 220 0.93 -51.68 -44.93
C PRO A 220 0.79 -51.97 -46.44
N ASN A 221 -0.18 -51.35 -47.11
CA ASN A 221 -0.37 -51.42 -48.57
C ASN A 221 0.34 -50.31 -49.36
N THR A 222 1.05 -49.39 -48.70
CA THR A 222 1.73 -48.27 -49.36
C THR A 222 3.07 -48.73 -49.97
N PRO A 223 3.36 -48.45 -51.25
CA PRO A 223 4.61 -48.89 -51.87
C PRO A 223 5.83 -48.24 -51.21
N MET A 224 6.84 -49.06 -50.89
CA MET A 224 8.05 -48.70 -50.13
C MET A 224 8.78 -47.41 -50.59
N PRO A 225 8.88 -47.07 -51.89
CA PRO A 225 9.50 -45.82 -52.33
C PRO A 225 8.79 -44.56 -51.79
N LEU A 226 7.47 -44.61 -51.65
CA LEU A 226 6.64 -43.50 -51.18
C LEU A 226 6.79 -43.30 -49.67
N LEU A 227 7.08 -44.39 -48.95
CA LEU A 227 7.33 -44.39 -47.51
C LEU A 227 8.72 -43.81 -47.19
N LEU A 228 9.74 -44.16 -47.99
CA LEU A 228 11.07 -43.55 -47.89
C LEU A 228 11.04 -42.04 -48.18
N GLN A 229 10.22 -41.61 -49.14
CA GLN A 229 10.03 -40.18 -49.42
C GLN A 229 9.38 -39.46 -48.23
N LYS A 230 8.34 -40.04 -47.62
CA LYS A 230 7.71 -39.47 -46.42
C LYS A 230 8.68 -39.41 -45.24
N MET A 231 9.47 -40.47 -45.00
CA MET A 231 10.49 -40.47 -43.95
C MET A 231 11.59 -39.42 -44.20
N ALA A 232 12.00 -39.21 -45.46
CA ALA A 232 12.96 -38.17 -45.80
C ALA A 232 12.39 -36.76 -45.53
N GLN A 233 11.13 -36.53 -45.88
CA GLN A 233 10.44 -35.26 -45.62
C GLN A 233 10.24 -34.99 -44.12
N GLU A 234 9.85 -36.00 -43.34
CA GLU A 234 9.72 -35.86 -41.88
C GLU A 234 11.07 -35.61 -41.21
N ARG A 235 12.14 -36.24 -41.71
CA ARG A 235 13.49 -35.98 -41.21
C ARG A 235 13.94 -34.54 -41.48
N GLU A 236 13.68 -34.02 -42.68
CA GLU A 236 13.98 -32.64 -43.03
C GLU A 236 13.17 -31.66 -42.16
N ARG A 237 11.89 -31.96 -41.91
CA ARG A 237 11.03 -31.17 -41.01
C ARG A 237 11.56 -31.17 -39.57
N LEU A 238 12.02 -32.32 -39.06
CA LEU A 238 12.63 -32.43 -37.74
C LEU A 238 13.94 -31.65 -37.63
N GLU A 239 14.77 -31.64 -38.67
CA GLU A 239 15.99 -30.85 -38.72
C GLU A 239 15.68 -29.33 -38.70
N GLN A 240 14.70 -28.88 -39.50
CA GLN A 240 14.23 -27.48 -39.46
C GLN A 240 13.67 -27.09 -38.09
N TRP A 241 12.93 -27.99 -37.44
CA TRP A 241 12.37 -27.72 -36.11
C TRP A 241 13.46 -27.67 -35.03
N ALA A 242 14.47 -28.54 -35.12
CA ALA A 242 15.63 -28.50 -34.24
C ALA A 242 16.42 -27.18 -34.38
N GLU A 243 16.56 -26.66 -35.60
CA GLU A 243 17.21 -25.38 -35.84
C GLU A 243 16.40 -24.20 -35.26
N GLN A 244 15.07 -24.22 -35.41
CA GLN A 244 14.18 -23.22 -34.78
C GLN A 244 14.24 -23.24 -33.26
N LEU A 245 14.29 -24.43 -32.65
CA LEU A 245 14.44 -24.56 -31.20
C LEU A 245 15.76 -23.98 -30.72
N ARG A 246 16.85 -24.22 -31.46
CA ARG A 246 18.16 -23.66 -31.15
C ARG A 246 18.17 -22.13 -31.24
N THR A 247 17.57 -21.55 -32.28
CA THR A 247 17.46 -20.08 -32.40
C THR A 247 16.62 -19.49 -31.25
N ARG A 248 15.54 -20.15 -30.83
CA ARG A 248 14.75 -19.70 -29.67
C ARG A 248 15.51 -19.81 -28.36
N GLU A 249 16.31 -20.86 -28.18
CA GLU A 249 17.16 -21.03 -27.00
C GLU A 249 18.21 -19.90 -26.92
N ASP A 250 18.84 -19.55 -28.05
CA ASP A 250 19.76 -18.42 -28.13
C ASP A 250 19.06 -17.07 -27.83
N GLU A 251 17.82 -16.88 -28.32
CA GLU A 251 17.03 -15.68 -28.03
C GLU A 251 16.66 -15.59 -26.54
N LEU A 252 16.24 -16.70 -25.92
CA LEU A 252 15.91 -16.76 -24.50
C LEU A 252 17.14 -16.46 -23.63
N ASN A 253 18.29 -17.05 -23.96
CA ASN A 253 19.56 -16.76 -23.28
C ASN A 253 19.96 -15.28 -23.41
N ASN A 254 19.68 -14.64 -24.55
CA ASN A 254 19.96 -13.22 -24.72
C ASN A 254 19.02 -12.34 -23.89
N ARG A 255 17.72 -12.70 -23.83
CA ARG A 255 16.75 -12.02 -22.97
C ARG A 255 17.08 -12.17 -21.48
N GLU A 256 17.53 -13.35 -21.06
CA GLU A 256 17.95 -13.58 -19.68
C GLU A 256 19.13 -12.66 -19.29
N LYS A 257 20.12 -12.50 -20.18
CA LYS A 257 21.23 -11.55 -19.97
C LYS A 257 20.77 -10.09 -19.90
N GLN A 258 19.78 -9.70 -20.71
CA GLN A 258 19.20 -8.35 -20.66
C GLN A 258 18.46 -8.12 -19.34
N ILE A 259 17.68 -9.10 -18.87
CA ILE A 259 16.98 -9.04 -17.58
C ILE A 259 18.00 -8.87 -16.44
N ALA A 260 19.06 -9.68 -16.40
CA ALA A 260 20.11 -9.57 -15.39
C ALA A 260 20.79 -8.18 -15.39
N THR A 261 21.00 -7.59 -16.58
CA THR A 261 21.57 -6.24 -16.70
C THR A 261 20.63 -5.17 -16.17
N HIS A 262 19.32 -5.28 -16.47
CA HIS A 262 18.31 -4.36 -15.94
C HIS A 262 18.12 -4.49 -14.44
N GLU A 263 18.16 -5.71 -13.89
CA GLU A 263 18.12 -5.94 -12.45
C GLU A 263 19.29 -5.25 -11.73
N GLN A 264 20.50 -5.32 -12.31
CA GLN A 264 21.66 -4.62 -11.75
C GLN A 264 21.50 -3.08 -11.80
N GLN A 265 20.94 -2.54 -12.89
CA GLN A 265 20.64 -1.11 -13.00
C GLN A 265 19.60 -0.65 -11.97
N LEU A 266 18.53 -1.43 -11.79
CA LEU A 266 17.48 -1.15 -10.82
C LEU A 266 18.02 -1.19 -9.39
N SER A 267 18.88 -2.17 -9.06
CA SER A 267 19.53 -2.23 -7.75
C SER A 267 20.34 -0.97 -7.47
N GLY A 268 21.14 -0.50 -8.43
CA GLY A 268 21.94 0.72 -8.26
C GLY A 268 21.08 1.98 -8.10
N LEU A 269 19.94 2.08 -8.78
CA LEU A 269 18.97 3.16 -8.61
C LEU A 269 18.30 3.13 -7.22
N VAL A 270 17.96 1.94 -6.72
CA VAL A 270 17.38 1.76 -5.38
C VAL A 270 18.37 2.19 -4.30
N ASP A 271 19.66 1.87 -4.46
CA ASP A 271 20.70 2.31 -3.53
C ASP A 271 20.82 3.84 -3.52
N GLN A 272 20.80 4.48 -4.70
CA GLN A 272 20.85 5.95 -4.80
C GLN A 272 19.63 6.64 -4.17
N VAL A 273 18.43 6.10 -4.39
CA VAL A 273 17.21 6.64 -3.77
C VAL A 273 17.24 6.47 -2.26
N THR A 274 17.77 5.34 -1.77
CA THR A 274 17.92 5.09 -0.34
C THR A 274 18.88 6.11 0.29
N GLU A 275 20.04 6.36 -0.33
CA GLU A 275 21.00 7.38 0.10
C GLU A 275 20.40 8.81 0.09
N TYR A 276 19.59 9.13 -0.93
CA TYR A 276 18.89 10.41 -0.98
C TYR A 276 17.86 10.57 0.14
N ILE A 277 17.11 9.51 0.47
CA ILE A 277 16.14 9.53 1.56
C ILE A 277 16.84 9.68 2.91
N THR A 278 17.95 8.98 3.14
CA THR A 278 18.71 9.11 4.39
C THR A 278 19.28 10.51 4.54
N THR A 279 19.90 11.06 3.50
CA THR A 279 20.46 12.43 3.55
C THR A 279 19.38 13.50 3.78
N MET A 280 18.20 13.37 3.15
CA MET A 280 17.08 14.28 3.40
C MET A 280 16.53 14.15 4.83
N THR A 281 16.52 12.94 5.38
CA THR A 281 16.10 12.69 6.76
C THR A 281 17.08 13.32 7.75
N ASP A 282 18.39 13.13 7.52
CA ASP A 282 19.45 13.72 8.35
C ASP A 282 19.46 15.26 8.28
N LEU A 283 19.26 15.84 7.10
CA LEU A 283 19.11 17.30 6.98
C LEU A 283 17.87 17.82 7.70
N LYS A 284 16.77 17.06 7.67
CA LYS A 284 15.54 17.43 8.38
C LYS A 284 15.74 17.39 9.90
N THR A 285 16.37 16.33 10.41
CA THR A 285 16.67 16.23 11.85
C THR A 285 17.65 17.32 12.29
N GLU A 286 18.69 17.62 11.51
CA GLU A 286 19.61 18.71 11.80
C GLU A 286 18.91 20.08 11.82
N LEU A 287 18.00 20.34 10.86
CA LEU A 287 17.21 21.56 10.86
C LEU A 287 16.28 21.66 12.07
N GLU A 288 15.65 20.56 12.48
CA GLU A 288 14.82 20.53 13.69
C GLU A 288 15.63 20.76 14.96
N GLU A 289 16.81 20.15 15.08
CA GLU A 289 17.72 20.37 16.22
C GLU A 289 18.19 21.83 16.27
N ARG A 290 18.59 22.40 15.12
CA ARG A 290 18.96 23.82 15.02
C ARG A 290 17.79 24.74 15.33
N LYS A 291 16.56 24.41 14.91
CA LYS A 291 15.36 25.19 15.27
C LYS A 291 15.12 25.11 16.78
N LYS A 292 15.17 23.92 17.38
CA LYS A 292 14.98 23.72 18.83
C LYS A 292 16.04 24.46 19.66
N SER A 293 17.32 24.41 19.27
CA SER A 293 18.38 25.15 19.97
C SER A 293 18.19 26.66 19.87
N ASN A 294 17.89 27.19 18.69
CA ASN A 294 17.61 28.62 18.50
C ASN A 294 16.40 29.10 19.31
N ILE A 295 15.34 28.29 19.38
CA ILE A 295 14.15 28.62 20.19
C ILE A 295 14.52 28.62 21.67
N SER A 296 15.24 27.61 22.16
CA SER A 296 15.71 27.55 23.56
C SER A 296 16.59 28.75 23.93
N GLU A 297 17.52 29.16 23.05
CA GLU A 297 18.36 30.34 23.27
C GLU A 297 17.52 31.64 23.32
N ARG A 298 16.54 31.77 22.42
CA ARG A 298 15.60 32.90 22.43
C ARG A 298 14.73 32.92 23.68
N GLU A 299 14.29 31.76 24.16
CA GLU A 299 13.55 31.63 25.42
C GLU A 299 14.37 32.11 26.61
N ASP A 300 15.61 31.64 26.74
CA ASP A 300 16.45 31.99 27.88
C ASP A 300 16.86 33.47 27.85
N THR A 301 17.16 34.01 26.67
CA THR A 301 17.46 35.45 26.52
C THR A 301 16.26 36.32 26.85
N LEU A 302 15.06 35.96 26.40
CA LEU A 302 13.83 36.68 26.74
C LEU A 302 13.45 36.51 28.21
N ALA A 303 13.49 35.30 28.76
CA ALA A 303 13.21 35.05 30.17
C ALA A 303 14.16 35.85 31.07
N LYS A 304 15.45 35.91 30.73
CA LYS A 304 16.44 36.73 31.43
C LYS A 304 16.13 38.21 31.31
N ALA A 305 15.80 38.72 30.12
CA ALA A 305 15.40 40.11 29.93
C ALA A 305 14.14 40.47 30.73
N ILE A 306 13.15 39.58 30.78
CA ILE A 306 11.89 39.79 31.50
C ILE A 306 12.09 39.75 33.02
N SER A 307 12.97 38.86 33.51
CA SER A 307 13.31 38.80 34.94
C SER A 307 14.04 40.06 35.43
N ALA A 308 14.77 40.74 34.55
CA ALA A 308 15.54 41.95 34.87
C ALA A 308 14.74 43.25 34.70
N ALA A 309 13.75 43.27 33.81
CA ALA A 309 12.95 44.45 33.48
C ALA A 309 11.67 44.55 34.33
N LYS A 310 11.15 45.77 34.50
CA LYS A 310 9.85 45.97 35.17
C LYS A 310 8.71 45.58 34.21
N SER A 311 7.59 45.08 34.75
CA SER A 311 6.42 44.63 33.98
C SER A 311 5.89 45.66 32.95
N LYS A 312 6.07 46.96 33.21
CA LYS A 312 5.69 48.05 32.29
C LYS A 312 6.57 48.14 31.03
N GLU A 313 7.84 47.75 31.11
CA GLU A 313 8.81 47.79 30.00
C GLU A 313 8.71 46.53 29.13
N VAL A 314 8.27 45.42 29.72
CA VAL A 314 8.10 44.11 29.07
C VAL A 314 6.82 44.05 28.22
N ALA A 315 5.74 44.70 28.68
CA ALA A 315 4.44 44.68 28.00
C ALA A 315 4.47 45.07 26.51
N PRO A 316 5.11 46.17 26.06
CA PRO A 316 5.18 46.51 24.64
C PRO A 316 5.99 45.50 23.82
N ILE A 317 7.02 44.87 24.41
CA ILE A 317 7.84 43.84 23.74
C ILE A 317 7.00 42.60 23.49
N LEU A 318 6.30 42.09 24.50
CA LEU A 318 5.41 40.92 24.36
C LEU A 318 4.24 41.19 23.41
N THR A 319 3.69 42.41 23.44
CA THR A 319 2.64 42.83 22.50
C THR A 319 3.15 42.83 21.06
N SER A 320 4.40 43.24 20.83
CA SER A 320 5.01 43.27 19.49
C SER A 320 5.33 41.87 18.95
N LEU A 321 5.59 40.90 19.83
CA LEU A 321 5.85 39.51 19.49
C LEU A 321 4.55 38.72 19.28
N PHE A 322 3.51 39.01 20.07
CA PHE A 322 2.19 38.38 19.97
C PHE A 322 1.31 39.03 18.89
N LYS A 323 1.82 39.10 17.67
CA LYS A 323 1.05 39.58 16.51
C LYS A 323 0.01 38.54 16.09
N LYS A 324 -1.11 39.02 15.57
CA LYS A 324 -2.14 38.17 14.96
C LYS A 324 -1.69 37.73 13.57
N GLU A 325 -1.98 36.48 13.21
CA GLU A 325 -1.77 35.98 11.86
C GLU A 325 -2.51 36.86 10.85
N LYS A 326 -1.86 37.14 9.71
CA LYS A 326 -2.52 37.84 8.63
C LYS A 326 -3.39 36.83 7.87
N PRO A 327 -4.70 37.07 7.71
CA PRO A 327 -5.55 36.20 6.90
C PRO A 327 -5.03 36.14 5.46
N TYR A 328 -5.39 35.13 4.67
CA TYR A 328 -5.00 35.06 3.24
C TYR A 328 -5.99 35.78 2.31
N ASP A 329 -7.14 36.19 2.85
CA ASP A 329 -8.28 36.70 2.09
C ASP A 329 -7.93 37.97 1.29
N ASP A 330 -7.03 38.82 1.78
CA ASP A 330 -6.54 40.00 1.07
C ASP A 330 -5.63 39.66 -0.11
N ILE A 331 -4.86 38.57 -0.08
CA ILE A 331 -4.10 38.09 -1.26
C ILE A 331 -5.07 37.50 -2.28
N LEU A 332 -6.06 36.73 -1.82
CA LEU A 332 -7.07 36.12 -2.69
C LEU A 332 -7.98 37.17 -3.35
N ALA A 333 -8.25 38.28 -2.67
CA ALA A 333 -9.07 39.38 -3.15
C ALA A 333 -8.33 40.36 -4.10
N MET A 334 -7.00 40.27 -4.24
CA MET A 334 -6.26 41.13 -5.16
C MET A 334 -6.60 40.82 -6.63
N GLN A 335 -7.34 41.74 -7.27
CA GLN A 335 -7.65 41.69 -8.69
C GLN A 335 -6.45 42.20 -9.51
N GLY A 336 -6.10 41.48 -10.58
CA GLY A 336 -5.02 41.86 -11.51
C GLY A 336 -3.66 41.20 -11.26
N ILE A 337 -3.54 40.34 -10.24
CA ILE A 337 -2.34 39.55 -9.96
C ILE A 337 -2.46 38.17 -10.60
N THR A 338 -1.38 37.67 -11.20
CA THR A 338 -1.35 36.34 -11.81
C THR A 338 -1.41 35.23 -10.74
N GLU A 339 -1.92 34.04 -11.09
CA GLU A 339 -2.01 32.91 -10.14
C GLU A 339 -0.64 32.51 -9.56
N GLU A 340 0.44 32.67 -10.32
CA GLU A 340 1.81 32.44 -9.83
C GLU A 340 2.23 33.45 -8.77
N GLU A 341 2.00 34.74 -9.02
CA GLU A 341 2.30 35.79 -8.05
C GLU A 341 1.46 35.60 -6.78
N LYS A 342 0.21 35.13 -6.91
CA LYS A 342 -0.59 34.74 -5.74
C LYS A 342 0.04 33.58 -4.98
N THR A 343 0.52 32.53 -5.65
CA THR A 343 1.19 31.41 -4.96
C THR A 343 2.45 31.83 -4.22
N VAL A 344 3.26 32.71 -4.83
CA VAL A 344 4.48 33.23 -4.18
C VAL A 344 4.12 34.11 -2.98
N LEU A 345 3.08 34.94 -3.10
CA LEU A 345 2.59 35.77 -1.99
C LEU A 345 2.00 34.91 -0.85
N ILE A 346 1.32 33.82 -1.18
CA ILE A 346 0.82 32.85 -0.20
C ILE A 346 2.00 32.17 0.51
N GLU A 347 2.99 31.65 -0.21
CA GLU A 347 4.19 31.03 0.39
C GLU A 347 4.98 32.02 1.25
N GLN A 348 5.13 33.27 0.82
CA GLN A 348 5.76 34.32 1.63
C GLN A 348 4.96 34.60 2.89
N ARG A 349 3.62 34.69 2.78
CA ARG A 349 2.75 34.90 3.93
C ARG A 349 2.71 33.70 4.87
N GLU A 350 2.81 32.48 4.35
CA GLU A 350 2.97 31.27 5.16
C GLU A 350 4.25 31.33 5.98
N LYS A 351 5.38 31.72 5.38
CA LYS A 351 6.64 31.93 6.11
C LYS A 351 6.55 33.04 7.15
N GLU A 352 5.87 34.15 6.83
CA GLU A 352 5.60 35.22 7.81
C GLU A 352 4.73 34.70 8.96
N ASN A 353 3.67 33.96 8.65
CA ASN A 353 2.74 33.40 9.63
C ASN A 353 3.39 32.31 10.48
N GLU A 354 4.30 31.49 9.93
CA GLU A 354 5.13 30.53 10.69
C GLU A 354 5.97 31.28 11.72
N GLY A 355 6.66 32.36 11.32
CA GLY A 355 7.40 33.21 12.25
C GLY A 355 6.51 33.88 13.31
N ILE A 356 5.27 34.25 12.97
CA ILE A 356 4.30 34.79 13.93
C ILE A 356 3.86 33.69 14.92
N ARG A 357 3.58 32.47 14.45
CA ARG A 357 3.22 31.32 15.31
C ARG A 357 4.34 30.97 16.28
N ASP A 358 5.58 30.90 15.80
CA ASP A 358 6.76 30.65 16.63
C ASP A 358 6.90 31.72 17.73
N ASN A 359 6.72 32.99 17.39
CA ASN A 359 6.76 34.09 18.36
C ASN A 359 5.59 34.02 19.36
N ARG A 360 4.40 33.60 18.94
CA ARG A 360 3.24 33.41 19.85
C ARG A 360 3.51 32.27 20.82
N LEU A 361 3.97 31.12 20.34
CA LEU A 361 4.34 29.98 21.19
C LEU A 361 5.44 30.36 22.18
N LEU A 362 6.46 31.11 21.73
CA LEU A 362 7.52 31.63 22.58
C LEU A 362 6.97 32.50 23.73
N VAL A 363 6.06 33.42 23.42
CA VAL A 363 5.38 34.24 24.44
C VAL A 363 4.57 33.37 25.39
N LEU A 364 3.84 32.36 24.89
CA LEU A 364 3.05 31.45 25.73
C LEU A 364 3.93 30.60 26.66
N ARG A 365 5.09 30.10 26.19
CA ARG A 365 6.09 29.39 27.03
C ARG A 365 6.63 30.27 28.14
N ILE A 366 6.94 31.53 27.82
CA ILE A 366 7.39 32.51 28.82
C ILE A 366 6.30 32.78 29.85
N MET A 367 5.05 32.94 29.42
CA MET A 367 3.90 33.10 30.31
C MET A 367 3.69 31.88 31.20
N HIS A 368 3.90 30.67 30.67
CA HIS A 368 3.83 29.43 31.44
C HIS A 368 4.93 29.36 32.52
N ARG A 369 6.14 29.84 32.22
CA ARG A 369 7.26 29.92 33.17
C ARG A 369 7.03 30.95 34.28
N ILE A 370 6.31 32.03 34.00
CA ILE A 370 6.01 33.11 34.96
C ILE A 370 4.64 32.85 35.58
N THR A 371 4.60 32.15 36.71
CA THR A 371 3.35 31.78 37.38
C THR A 371 2.89 32.80 38.43
N GLY A 372 1.59 32.79 38.75
CA GLY A 372 1.02 33.54 39.88
C GLY A 372 0.92 35.06 39.66
N LYS A 373 1.37 35.85 40.64
CA LYS A 373 1.19 37.31 40.67
C LYS A 373 1.90 38.03 39.52
N GLY A 374 3.06 37.53 39.10
CA GLY A 374 3.82 38.08 37.97
C GLY A 374 3.06 37.98 36.64
N MET A 375 2.35 36.87 36.42
CA MET A 375 1.51 36.67 35.25
C MET A 375 0.36 37.69 35.20
N GLN A 376 -0.33 37.89 36.32
CA GLN A 376 -1.46 38.82 36.42
C GLN A 376 -1.03 40.27 36.19
N GLU A 377 0.10 40.68 36.77
CA GLU A 377 0.66 42.02 36.57
C GLU A 377 1.05 42.26 35.11
N MET A 378 1.59 41.24 34.43
CA MET A 378 1.99 41.30 33.04
C MET A 378 0.79 41.33 32.09
N ILE A 379 -0.22 40.48 32.28
CA ILE A 379 -1.48 40.54 31.54
C ILE A 379 -2.16 41.91 31.73
N THR A 380 -2.15 42.43 32.95
CA THR A 380 -2.71 43.77 33.24
C THR A 380 -1.91 44.88 32.55
N ALA A 381 -0.58 44.75 32.48
CA ALA A 381 0.27 45.71 31.78
C ALA A 381 0.06 45.65 30.25
N ILE A 382 -0.08 44.46 29.67
CA ILE A 382 -0.41 44.26 28.25
C ILE A 382 -1.82 44.79 27.95
N GLY A 383 -2.80 44.54 28.82
CA GLY A 383 -4.16 45.05 28.65
C GLY A 383 -4.24 46.58 28.66
N LYS A 384 -3.29 47.26 29.34
CA LYS A 384 -3.15 48.72 29.29
C LYS A 384 -2.52 49.22 27.99
N THR A 385 -1.70 48.43 27.32
CA THR A 385 -1.06 48.80 26.05
C THR A 385 -1.92 48.44 24.84
N ASN A 386 -2.48 47.22 24.82
CA ASN A 386 -3.37 46.74 23.78
C ASN A 386 -4.38 45.72 24.37
N PRO A 387 -5.65 46.12 24.59
CA PRO A 387 -6.66 45.26 25.22
C PRO A 387 -7.03 44.04 24.36
N ASP A 388 -7.01 44.18 23.03
CA ASP A 388 -7.36 43.09 22.11
C ASP A 388 -6.29 41.99 22.13
N THR A 389 -5.01 42.39 22.15
CA THR A 389 -3.88 41.45 22.28
C THR A 389 -3.91 40.72 23.62
N ALA A 390 -4.29 41.40 24.70
CA ALA A 390 -4.42 40.76 26.01
C ALA A 390 -5.54 39.70 26.03
N ALA A 391 -6.69 40.00 25.41
CA ALA A 391 -7.79 39.04 25.28
C ALA A 391 -7.39 37.82 24.43
N ASP A 392 -6.76 38.05 23.28
CA ASP A 392 -6.26 36.99 22.40
C ASP A 392 -5.17 36.14 23.08
N LEU A 393 -4.30 36.74 23.89
CA LEU A 393 -3.28 36.04 24.67
C LEU A 393 -3.91 35.13 25.73
N ILE A 394 -4.88 35.63 26.50
CA ILE A 394 -5.59 34.84 27.52
C ILE A 394 -6.30 33.66 26.88
N LYS A 395 -6.99 33.91 25.75
CA LYS A 395 -7.67 32.85 25.00
C LYS A 395 -6.69 31.80 24.51
N ALA A 396 -5.61 32.20 23.83
CA ALA A 396 -4.60 31.28 23.33
C ALA A 396 -3.96 30.47 24.47
N TYR A 397 -3.60 31.11 25.58
CA TYR A 397 -3.04 30.42 26.74
C TYR A 397 -3.98 29.36 27.33
N SER A 398 -5.30 29.57 27.27
CA SER A 398 -6.29 28.60 27.74
C SER A 398 -6.57 27.45 26.76
N GLU A 399 -6.31 27.67 25.47
CA GLU A 399 -6.58 26.69 24.40
C GLU A 399 -5.35 25.84 24.06
N THR A 400 -4.13 26.36 24.26
CA THR A 400 -2.88 25.66 23.95
C THR A 400 -2.55 24.62 25.04
N SER A 401 -2.37 23.36 24.64
CA SER A 401 -1.95 22.28 25.54
C SER A 401 -0.45 22.34 25.84
N GLU A 402 0.00 21.69 26.92
CA GLU A 402 1.45 21.56 27.21
C GLU A 402 2.21 20.82 26.09
N GLU A 403 1.55 19.89 25.41
CA GLU A 403 2.09 19.15 24.27
C GLU A 403 2.41 20.08 23.09
N GLU A 404 1.47 20.97 22.76
CA GLU A 404 1.64 21.99 21.72
C GLU A 404 2.66 23.06 22.13
N LEU A 405 2.72 23.37 23.43
CA LEU A 405 3.68 24.32 23.98
C LEU A 405 5.12 23.80 23.82
N TYR A 406 5.40 22.56 24.21
CA TYR A 406 6.77 22.03 24.28
C TYR A 406 7.17 21.12 23.11
N GLY A 407 6.25 20.83 22.19
CA GLY A 407 6.51 19.95 21.05
C GLY A 407 6.89 18.53 21.49
N ILE A 408 6.35 18.07 22.63
CA ILE A 408 6.54 16.71 23.12
C ILE A 408 5.53 15.86 22.35
N GLU A 409 5.97 15.25 21.23
CA GLU A 409 5.20 14.13 20.68
C GLU A 409 5.08 13.05 21.78
N PRO A 410 3.89 12.46 22.00
CA PRO A 410 3.75 11.39 22.97
C PRO A 410 4.73 10.30 22.58
N THR A 411 5.66 9.97 23.48
CA THR A 411 6.59 8.85 23.31
C THR A 411 5.75 7.65 22.85
N PRO A 412 6.01 7.06 21.66
CA PRO A 412 5.21 5.96 21.19
C PRO A 412 5.23 4.90 22.27
N THR A 413 4.06 4.58 22.80
CA THR A 413 3.91 3.50 23.77
C THR A 413 4.52 2.27 23.11
N PRO A 414 5.52 1.61 23.72
CA PRO A 414 6.14 0.45 23.09
C PRO A 414 5.02 -0.53 22.76
N TYR A 415 4.92 -0.89 21.48
CA TYR A 415 3.96 -1.88 21.00
C TYR A 415 4.01 -3.08 21.95
N PRO A 416 2.86 -3.53 22.50
CA PRO A 416 2.86 -4.73 23.31
C PRO A 416 3.38 -5.87 22.43
N THR A 417 4.52 -6.43 22.82
CA THR A 417 5.03 -7.69 22.27
C THR A 417 3.87 -8.68 22.28
N PRO A 418 3.47 -9.26 21.12
CA PRO A 418 2.36 -10.19 21.09
C PRO A 418 2.67 -11.36 22.03
N GLU A 419 1.85 -11.54 23.06
CA GLU A 419 1.97 -12.68 23.96
C GLU A 419 1.85 -13.99 23.15
N PRO A 420 2.67 -15.01 23.46
CA PRO A 420 2.52 -16.32 22.84
C PRO A 420 1.13 -16.88 23.17
N ILE A 421 0.35 -17.11 22.12
CA ILE A 421 -0.98 -17.73 22.20
C ILE A 421 -0.79 -19.17 22.69
N PHE A 422 -0.95 -19.40 23.99
CA PHE A 422 -1.21 -20.74 24.51
C PHE A 422 -2.66 -21.12 24.19
N PRO A 423 -2.94 -22.34 23.68
CA PRO A 423 -4.30 -22.79 23.46
C PRO A 423 -5.04 -22.89 24.79
N ALA A 424 -6.27 -22.35 24.82
CA ALA A 424 -7.15 -22.39 25.98
C ALA A 424 -7.41 -23.83 26.45
N PRO A 425 -7.46 -24.10 27.77
CA PRO A 425 -7.83 -25.41 28.28
C PRO A 425 -9.30 -25.72 27.94
N THR A 426 -9.51 -26.94 27.47
CA THR A 426 -10.80 -27.54 27.14
C THR A 426 -11.76 -27.48 28.34
N PRO A 427 -13.03 -27.07 28.18
CA PRO A 427 -13.98 -27.06 29.29
C PRO A 427 -14.37 -28.49 29.69
N GLU A 428 -14.20 -28.79 30.98
CA GLU A 428 -14.66 -30.03 31.60
C GLU A 428 -16.19 -30.10 31.62
N ILE A 429 -16.71 -31.28 31.28
CA ILE A 429 -18.13 -31.62 31.31
C ILE A 429 -18.56 -31.81 32.78
N PRO A 430 -19.61 -31.14 33.28
CA PRO A 430 -20.07 -31.37 34.65
C PRO A 430 -20.85 -32.69 34.74
N ASN A 431 -20.34 -33.59 35.58
CA ASN A 431 -21.00 -34.82 35.98
C ASN A 431 -22.20 -34.49 36.87
N ALA A 432 -23.39 -34.95 36.46
CA ALA A 432 -24.59 -34.97 37.27
C ALA A 432 -24.60 -36.22 38.17
N SER A 433 -24.67 -36.05 39.49
CA SER A 433 -25.32 -37.03 40.36
C SER A 433 -25.66 -36.48 41.76
N ALA A 434 -26.90 -36.77 42.16
CA ALA A 434 -27.49 -36.87 43.51
C ALA A 434 -27.48 -35.61 44.41
N ALA A 435 -28.61 -34.97 44.71
CA ALA A 435 -29.80 -35.42 45.46
C ALA A 435 -29.49 -35.78 46.93
N GLY A 436 -29.97 -34.97 47.88
CA GLY A 436 -29.88 -35.29 49.30
C GLY A 436 -30.27 -34.18 50.29
N THR A 437 -31.56 -33.85 50.35
CA THR A 437 -32.38 -33.72 51.58
C THR A 437 -32.03 -32.72 52.72
N GLY A 438 -33.02 -31.86 53.01
CA GLY A 438 -33.33 -31.32 54.36
C GLY A 438 -32.81 -29.90 54.61
N GLY A 439 -33.57 -28.92 55.09
CA GLY A 439 -34.93 -28.86 55.62
C GLY A 439 -35.00 -27.65 56.56
N SER A 440 -36.13 -26.91 56.51
CA SER A 440 -36.62 -25.89 57.48
C SER A 440 -35.69 -24.70 57.82
N GLY A 441 -36.12 -23.45 57.84
CA GLY A 441 -37.45 -22.84 57.84
C GLY A 441 -37.35 -21.45 58.50
N ILE A 442 -38.45 -20.71 58.45
CA ILE A 442 -38.78 -19.52 59.27
C ILE A 442 -38.33 -18.15 58.70
N THR A 443 -39.24 -17.55 57.93
CA THR A 443 -39.65 -16.13 57.99
C THR A 443 -40.74 -15.94 59.08
N PRO A 444 -41.26 -14.74 59.41
CA PRO A 444 -40.88 -13.35 59.05
C PRO A 444 -40.95 -12.34 60.24
N ALA A 445 -40.76 -11.05 59.88
CA ALA A 445 -41.50 -9.87 60.36
C ALA A 445 -40.93 -9.06 61.53
N GLY A 446 -40.77 -7.76 61.25
CA GLY A 446 -40.55 -6.69 62.20
C GLY A 446 -40.64 -5.33 61.50
N THR A 447 -41.87 -4.83 61.34
CA THR A 447 -42.21 -3.43 61.04
C THR A 447 -41.83 -2.51 62.20
N GLY A 448 -41.34 -1.31 61.88
CA GLY A 448 -41.10 -0.21 62.81
C GLY A 448 -40.34 0.92 62.12
#